data_AF-A0A9R1CWX2-F1
#
_entry.id   AF-A0A9R1CWX2-F1
#
_cell.length_a   1.000
_cell.length_b   1.000
_cell.length_c   1.000
_cell.angle_alpha   90.00
_cell.angle_beta   90.00
_cell.angle_gamma   90.00
#
_symmetry.space_group_name_H-M   'P 1'
#
loop_
_entity.id
_entity.type
_entity.pdbx_description
1 polymer ?
#
loop_
_entity_poly.entity_id
_entity_poly.type
_entity_poly.pdbx_seq_one_letter_code
_entity_poly.pdbx_strand_id
1 'polypeptide(L)'
;MVDEIKVILDITKTRPQSKRECFLKFAALNRLNALVKKDVYKGVIKYWQIKPKVYELVKAVFEAGHREFFDAIYWDKAEKCIYINIYGLQFCFHNVTFDGLSDDDKSYITAHPQNWEALKLQPISETIYMKGMEIQKENLTEDDVQRIISDLKDEISNGKETI
;
A
#
# COMPACT_ATOMS: atom_id res chain seq x y z
N MET A 1 21.73 2.42 -2.20
CA MET A 1 20.75 3.26 -2.93
C MET A 1 20.03 2.47 -4.02
N VAL A 2 20.75 1.81 -4.94
CA VAL A 2 20.16 0.86 -5.91
C VAL A 2 19.60 -0.40 -5.20
N ASP A 3 20.24 -0.82 -4.10
CA ASP A 3 19.84 -2.02 -3.37
C ASP A 3 18.48 -1.91 -2.70
N GLU A 4 18.14 -0.75 -2.10
CA GLU A 4 16.82 -0.50 -1.49
C GLU A 4 15.70 -0.64 -2.54
N ILE A 5 15.89 -0.04 -3.71
CA ILE A 5 14.90 -0.12 -4.81
C ILE A 5 14.76 -1.55 -5.29
N LYS A 6 15.86 -2.29 -5.44
CA LYS A 6 15.83 -3.69 -5.84
C LYS A 6 15.05 -4.54 -4.83
N VAL A 7 15.31 -4.38 -3.54
CA VAL A 7 14.57 -5.07 -2.46
C VAL A 7 13.08 -4.74 -2.50
N ILE A 8 12.72 -3.46 -2.60
CA ILE A 8 11.31 -3.01 -2.72
C ILE A 8 10.64 -3.63 -3.96
N LEU A 9 11.35 -3.66 -5.09
CA LEU A 9 10.83 -4.25 -6.32
C LEU A 9 10.66 -5.77 -6.19
N ASP A 10 11.55 -6.46 -5.48
CA ASP A 10 11.48 -7.90 -5.23
C ASP A 10 10.30 -8.26 -4.31
N ILE A 11 10.09 -7.50 -3.22
CA ILE A 11 8.94 -7.65 -2.32
C ILE A 11 7.61 -7.61 -3.10
N THR A 12 7.52 -6.77 -4.12
CA THR A 12 6.28 -6.55 -4.90
C THR A 12 6.10 -7.50 -6.08
N LYS A 13 6.94 -8.53 -6.24
CA LYS A 13 6.83 -9.51 -7.36
C LYS A 13 5.88 -10.67 -7.08
N THR A 14 5.73 -11.07 -5.83
CA THR A 14 4.94 -12.26 -5.47
C THR A 14 3.54 -11.90 -4.98
N ARG A 15 2.60 -12.86 -5.07
CA ARG A 15 1.26 -12.75 -4.48
C ARG A 15 1.36 -12.75 -2.96
N PRO A 16 0.68 -11.82 -2.24
CA PRO A 16 0.59 -11.89 -0.78
C PRO A 16 -0.17 -13.15 -0.32
N GLN A 17 0.37 -13.84 0.68
CA GLN A 17 -0.26 -15.01 1.32
C GLN A 17 -0.95 -14.67 2.65
N SER A 18 -0.79 -13.43 3.14
CA SER A 18 -1.40 -12.96 4.38
C SER A 18 -1.69 -11.47 4.31
N LYS A 19 -2.55 -10.99 5.22
CA LYS A 19 -2.79 -9.55 5.42
C LYS A 19 -1.49 -8.79 5.78
N ARG A 20 -0.60 -9.40 6.57
CA ARG A 20 0.72 -8.85 6.91
C ARG A 20 1.57 -8.66 5.66
N GLU A 21 1.63 -9.66 4.78
CA GLU A 21 2.36 -9.54 3.52
C GLU A 21 1.72 -8.51 2.57
N CYS A 22 0.39 -8.47 2.52
CA CYS A 22 -0.36 -7.49 1.74
C CYS A 22 0.01 -6.07 2.19
N PHE A 23 -0.01 -5.82 3.50
CA PHE A 23 0.43 -4.55 4.10
C PHE A 23 1.84 -4.16 3.68
N LEU A 24 2.83 -5.06 3.85
CA LEU A 24 4.22 -4.78 3.47
C LEU A 24 4.34 -4.43 1.98
N LYS A 25 3.64 -5.13 1.09
CA LYS A 25 3.71 -4.86 -0.35
C LYS A 25 3.15 -3.49 -0.70
N PHE A 26 2.04 -3.06 -0.09
CA PHE A 26 1.50 -1.71 -0.30
C PHE A 26 2.37 -0.63 0.36
N ALA A 27 2.95 -0.89 1.53
CA ALA A 27 3.94 -0.02 2.16
C ALA A 27 5.18 0.17 1.27
N ALA A 28 5.68 -0.91 0.65
CA ALA A 28 6.79 -0.90 -0.29
C ALA A 28 6.46 -0.09 -1.56
N LEU A 29 5.24 -0.23 -2.12
CA LEU A 29 4.79 0.58 -3.25
C LEU A 29 4.61 2.06 -2.88
N ASN A 30 4.12 2.37 -1.69
CA ASN A 30 4.04 3.75 -1.19
C ASN A 30 5.43 4.37 -1.04
N ARG A 31 6.40 3.62 -0.50
CA ARG A 31 7.81 4.03 -0.45
C ARG A 31 8.37 4.25 -1.85
N LEU A 32 8.13 3.35 -2.79
CA LEU A 32 8.57 3.51 -4.18
C LEU A 32 7.98 4.77 -4.83
N ASN A 33 6.70 5.07 -4.55
CA ASN A 33 6.01 6.25 -5.04
C ASN A 33 6.49 7.56 -4.38
N ALA A 34 6.99 7.51 -3.15
CA ALA A 34 7.67 8.64 -2.51
C ALA A 34 9.09 8.83 -3.08
N LEU A 35 9.83 7.75 -3.32
CA LEU A 35 11.20 7.79 -3.84
C LEU A 35 11.26 8.32 -5.28
N VAL A 36 10.35 7.90 -6.16
CA VAL A 36 10.32 8.35 -7.57
C VAL A 36 10.16 9.87 -7.72
N LYS A 37 9.65 10.55 -6.69
CA LYS A 37 9.50 12.01 -6.66
C LYS A 37 10.79 12.75 -6.29
N LYS A 38 11.77 12.07 -5.69
CA LYS A 38 13.04 12.72 -5.30
C LYS A 38 13.99 12.75 -6.50
N ASP A 39 14.69 13.86 -6.66
CA ASP A 39 15.56 14.10 -7.82
C ASP A 39 16.66 13.05 -7.99
N VAL A 40 17.23 12.58 -6.88
CA VAL A 40 18.29 11.55 -6.87
C VAL A 40 17.86 10.20 -7.45
N TYR A 41 16.56 9.96 -7.60
CA TYR A 41 16.01 8.73 -8.19
C TYR A 41 15.41 8.92 -9.58
N LYS A 42 15.43 10.15 -10.13
CA LYS A 42 15.01 10.41 -11.51
C LYS A 42 15.91 9.61 -12.46
N GLY A 43 15.28 8.77 -13.29
CA GLY A 43 15.98 7.89 -14.24
C GLY A 43 16.31 6.49 -13.71
N VAL A 44 16.30 6.28 -12.38
CA VAL A 44 16.45 4.95 -11.76
C VAL A 44 15.09 4.28 -11.58
N ILE A 45 14.09 5.04 -11.12
CA ILE A 45 12.72 4.58 -10.92
C ILE A 45 11.85 5.27 -11.97
N LYS A 46 11.04 4.50 -12.69
CA LYS A 46 10.07 5.04 -13.64
C LYS A 46 8.67 4.84 -13.07
N TYR A 47 7.82 5.88 -13.14
CA TYR A 47 6.44 5.83 -12.65
C TYR A 47 5.62 4.65 -13.20
N TRP A 48 5.87 4.24 -14.44
CA TRP A 48 5.19 3.10 -15.05
C TRP A 48 5.49 1.78 -14.34
N GLN A 49 6.52 1.70 -13.49
CA GLN A 49 6.82 0.48 -12.72
C GLN A 49 5.92 0.32 -11.49
N ILE A 50 5.28 1.39 -11.00
CA ILE A 50 4.49 1.37 -9.76
C ILE A 50 3.04 0.98 -10.05
N LYS A 51 2.39 1.67 -11.00
CA LYS A 51 0.94 1.54 -11.23
C LYS A 51 0.50 0.13 -11.65
N PRO A 52 1.19 -0.56 -12.58
CA PRO A 52 0.85 -1.95 -12.91
C PRO A 52 0.98 -2.87 -11.70
N LYS A 53 1.98 -2.66 -10.83
CA LYS A 53 2.14 -3.47 -9.61
C LYS A 53 0.98 -3.29 -8.62
N VAL A 54 0.42 -2.08 -8.51
CA VAL A 54 -0.79 -1.86 -7.69
C VAL A 54 -1.95 -2.71 -8.24
N TYR A 55 -2.18 -2.64 -9.55
CA TYR A 55 -3.21 -3.44 -10.22
C TYR A 55 -2.99 -4.94 -10.02
N GLU A 56 -1.79 -5.45 -10.31
CA GLU A 56 -1.46 -6.87 -10.19
C GLU A 56 -1.61 -7.38 -8.76
N LEU A 57 -1.27 -6.58 -7.74
CA LEU A 57 -1.48 -6.97 -6.35
C LEU A 57 -2.95 -7.06 -5.97
N VAL A 58 -3.76 -6.06 -6.34
CA VAL A 58 -5.21 -6.09 -6.08
C VAL A 58 -5.85 -7.28 -6.78
N LYS A 59 -5.53 -7.48 -8.06
CA LYS A 59 -5.99 -8.62 -8.85
C LYS A 59 -5.58 -9.94 -8.21
N ALA A 60 -4.31 -10.09 -7.83
CA ALA A 60 -3.82 -11.31 -7.22
C ALA A 60 -4.52 -11.61 -5.88
N VAL A 61 -4.85 -10.60 -5.07
CA VAL A 61 -5.63 -10.80 -3.84
C VAL A 61 -7.05 -11.28 -4.16
N PHE A 62 -7.71 -10.68 -5.14
CA PHE A 62 -9.08 -11.03 -5.52
C PHE A 62 -9.19 -12.42 -6.15
N GLU A 63 -8.30 -12.76 -7.06
CA GLU A 63 -8.22 -14.09 -7.69
C GLU A 63 -7.91 -15.20 -6.66
N ALA A 64 -7.41 -14.84 -5.46
CA ALA A 64 -7.14 -15.80 -4.39
C ALA A 64 -8.36 -16.02 -3.50
N GLY A 65 -9.39 -15.18 -3.63
CA GLY A 65 -10.49 -15.10 -2.68
C GLY A 65 -10.14 -14.36 -1.39
N HIS A 66 -8.99 -13.67 -1.30
CA HIS A 66 -8.49 -13.05 -0.06
C HIS A 66 -8.90 -11.59 0.13
N ARG A 67 -10.15 -11.25 -0.22
CA ARG A 67 -10.65 -9.86 -0.12
C ARG A 67 -10.52 -9.31 1.31
N GLU A 68 -10.55 -10.17 2.32
CA GLU A 68 -10.36 -9.87 3.75
C GLU A 68 -8.98 -9.32 4.12
N PHE A 69 -8.00 -9.38 3.22
CA PHE A 69 -6.73 -8.70 3.44
C PHE A 69 -6.87 -7.17 3.41
N PHE A 70 -7.93 -6.67 2.78
CA PHE A 70 -8.30 -5.26 2.82
C PHE A 70 -9.34 -5.03 3.91
N ASP A 71 -9.10 -4.05 4.80
CA ASP A 71 -10.17 -3.54 5.66
C ASP A 71 -11.26 -2.88 4.82
N ALA A 72 -10.82 -2.18 3.77
CA ALA A 72 -11.66 -1.60 2.75
C ALA A 72 -10.84 -1.27 1.50
N ILE A 73 -11.51 -1.17 0.36
CA ILE A 73 -10.91 -0.80 -0.92
C ILE A 73 -11.94 -0.03 -1.75
N TYR A 74 -11.52 1.09 -2.33
CA TYR A 74 -12.39 1.90 -3.18
C TYR A 74 -11.63 2.50 -4.35
N TRP A 75 -12.16 2.34 -5.56
CA TRP A 75 -11.67 2.99 -6.76
C TRP A 75 -12.56 4.18 -7.14
N ASP A 76 -12.03 5.37 -6.92
CA ASP A 76 -12.62 6.62 -7.35
C ASP A 76 -12.34 6.83 -8.85
N LYS A 77 -13.39 6.67 -9.66
CA LYS A 77 -13.30 6.87 -11.12
C LYS A 77 -13.04 8.31 -11.51
N ALA A 78 -13.54 9.29 -10.75
CA ALA A 78 -13.40 10.70 -11.07
C ALA A 78 -11.96 11.17 -10.85
N GLU A 79 -11.39 10.82 -9.70
CA GLU A 79 -9.99 11.13 -9.35
C GLU A 79 -8.99 10.13 -9.97
N LYS A 80 -9.50 9.07 -10.61
CA LYS A 80 -8.71 7.92 -11.10
C LYS A 80 -7.80 7.37 -10.00
N CYS A 81 -8.28 7.33 -8.77
CA CYS A 81 -7.48 7.00 -7.59
C CYS A 81 -8.04 5.76 -6.92
N ILE A 82 -7.16 4.88 -6.45
CA ILE A 82 -7.56 3.78 -5.58
C ILE A 82 -7.12 4.05 -4.15
N TYR A 83 -8.05 3.88 -3.22
CA TYR A 83 -7.84 3.87 -1.78
C TYR A 83 -7.87 2.43 -1.29
N ILE A 84 -6.85 2.05 -0.52
CA ILE A 84 -6.67 0.70 0.00
C ILE A 84 -6.37 0.81 1.50
N ASN A 85 -7.32 0.37 2.32
CA ASN A 85 -7.19 0.37 3.76
C ASN A 85 -6.69 -0.99 4.24
N ILE A 86 -5.55 -0.99 4.94
CA ILE A 86 -5.00 -2.18 5.59
C ILE A 86 -4.48 -1.78 6.97
N TYR A 87 -4.91 -2.51 7.99
CA TYR A 87 -4.66 -2.17 9.39
C TYR A 87 -5.11 -0.75 9.75
N GLY A 88 -6.17 -0.25 9.10
CA GLY A 88 -6.67 1.12 9.25
C GLY A 88 -5.70 2.21 8.80
N LEU A 89 -4.79 1.91 7.85
CA LEU A 89 -3.99 2.89 7.13
C LEU A 89 -4.41 2.93 5.67
N GLN A 90 -4.74 4.12 5.16
CA GLN A 90 -5.19 4.32 3.78
C GLN A 90 -4.03 4.60 2.81
N PHE A 91 -3.70 3.63 1.97
CA PHE A 91 -2.81 3.83 0.83
C PHE A 91 -3.57 4.39 -0.37
N CYS A 92 -2.98 5.37 -1.06
CA CYS A 92 -3.59 6.05 -2.20
C CYS A 92 -2.70 5.99 -3.45
N PHE A 93 -3.24 5.52 -4.57
CA PHE A 93 -2.51 5.47 -5.84
C PHE A 93 -3.32 6.06 -7.00
N HIS A 94 -2.78 7.10 -7.62
CA HIS A 94 -3.43 7.79 -8.73
C HIS A 94 -3.12 7.13 -10.08
N ASN A 95 -4.07 7.24 -10.99
CA ASN A 95 -4.05 6.76 -12.36
C ASN A 95 -3.78 5.24 -12.45
N VAL A 96 -4.39 4.46 -11.56
CA VAL A 96 -4.43 3.00 -11.68
C VAL A 96 -5.73 2.62 -12.38
N THR A 97 -5.62 1.83 -13.44
CA THR A 97 -6.76 1.36 -14.25
C THR A 97 -7.06 -0.09 -13.90
N PHE A 98 -8.35 -0.39 -13.68
CA PHE A 98 -8.82 -1.73 -13.28
C PHE A 98 -9.69 -2.39 -14.36
N ASP A 99 -9.52 -1.99 -15.62
CA ASP A 99 -10.35 -2.47 -16.74
C ASP A 99 -10.26 -3.99 -16.94
N GLY A 100 -9.12 -4.60 -16.57
CA GLY A 100 -8.92 -6.05 -16.63
C GLY A 100 -9.42 -6.85 -15.42
N LEU A 101 -10.09 -6.23 -14.44
CA LEU A 101 -10.79 -6.98 -13.37
C LEU A 101 -12.14 -7.53 -13.87
N SER A 102 -12.64 -8.57 -13.19
CA SER A 102 -14.00 -9.07 -13.41
C SER A 102 -15.05 -8.00 -13.05
N ASP A 103 -16.27 -8.13 -13.56
CA ASP A 103 -17.35 -7.19 -13.23
C ASP A 103 -17.76 -7.25 -11.76
N ASP A 104 -17.68 -8.43 -11.15
CA ASP A 104 -17.89 -8.62 -9.71
C ASP A 104 -16.83 -7.87 -8.89
N ASP A 105 -15.56 -7.97 -9.28
CA ASP A 105 -14.45 -7.27 -8.61
C ASP A 105 -14.55 -5.75 -8.79
N LYS A 106 -14.91 -5.29 -9.99
CA LYS A 106 -15.16 -3.88 -10.27
C LYS A 106 -16.31 -3.34 -9.43
N SER A 107 -17.39 -4.11 -9.30
CA SER A 107 -18.53 -3.76 -8.47
C SER A 107 -18.12 -3.69 -7.00
N TYR A 108 -17.32 -4.66 -6.52
CA TYR A 108 -16.80 -4.68 -5.17
C TYR A 108 -15.98 -3.43 -4.82
N ILE A 109 -15.02 -3.04 -5.67
CA ILE A 109 -14.16 -1.87 -5.43
C ILE A 109 -14.86 -0.52 -5.68
N THR A 110 -16.10 -0.50 -6.17
CA THR A 110 -16.85 0.75 -6.39
C THR A 110 -18.09 0.88 -5.52
N ALA A 111 -18.46 -0.18 -4.79
CA ALA A 111 -19.68 -0.23 -3.99
C ALA A 111 -19.66 0.71 -2.77
N HIS A 112 -18.48 0.94 -2.18
CA HIS A 112 -18.36 1.69 -0.92
C HIS A 112 -17.42 2.88 -1.10
N PRO A 113 -17.95 4.05 -1.48
CA PRO A 113 -17.17 5.28 -1.56
C PRO A 113 -16.41 5.55 -0.26
N GLN A 114 -15.12 5.84 -0.42
CA GLN A 114 -14.28 6.28 0.68
C GLN A 114 -13.84 7.71 0.47
N ASN A 115 -13.90 8.49 1.54
CA ASN A 115 -13.26 9.79 1.59
C ASN A 115 -11.75 9.59 1.81
N TRP A 116 -10.96 10.44 1.16
CA TRP A 116 -9.54 10.50 1.46
C TRP A 116 -9.32 10.94 2.91
N GLU A 117 -8.59 10.16 3.69
CA GLU A 117 -8.38 10.41 5.13
C GLU A 117 -7.42 11.58 5.41
N ALA A 118 -7.01 12.33 4.38
CA ALA A 118 -6.03 13.43 4.41
C ALA A 118 -4.65 13.06 5.00
N LEU A 119 -4.45 11.79 5.37
CA LEU A 119 -3.18 11.23 5.84
C LEU A 119 -2.21 11.13 4.68
N LYS A 120 -1.24 12.06 4.63
CA LYS A 120 -0.13 11.98 3.68
C LYS A 120 0.86 10.92 4.15
N LEU A 121 0.70 9.68 3.68
CA LEU A 121 1.60 8.56 4.00
C LEU A 121 2.96 8.63 3.27
N GLN A 122 3.12 9.49 2.27
CA GLN A 122 4.37 9.58 1.49
C GLN A 122 5.55 10.20 2.27
N PRO A 123 5.38 11.32 3.02
CA PRO A 123 6.42 11.87 3.89
C PRO A 123 7.03 10.86 4.88
N ILE A 124 6.18 9.98 5.43
CA ILE A 124 6.53 8.95 6.42
C ILE A 124 6.64 7.55 5.79
N SER A 125 6.77 7.47 4.47
CA SER A 125 6.75 6.21 3.73
C SER A 125 7.87 5.25 4.13
N GLU A 126 8.99 5.78 4.61
CA GLU A 126 10.10 4.99 5.16
C GLU A 126 9.70 4.27 6.43
N THR A 127 9.14 5.00 7.40
CA THR A 127 8.67 4.45 8.68
C THR A 127 7.63 3.37 8.44
N ILE A 128 6.63 3.63 7.58
CA ILE A 128 5.58 2.65 7.25
C ILE A 128 6.19 1.40 6.62
N TYR A 129 7.14 1.55 5.71
CA TYR A 129 7.84 0.42 5.09
C TYR A 129 8.65 -0.39 6.12
N MET A 130 9.40 0.27 7.00
CA MET A 130 10.18 -0.39 8.05
C MET A 130 9.28 -1.13 9.05
N LYS A 131 8.14 -0.56 9.43
CA LYS A 131 7.11 -1.24 10.24
C LYS A 131 6.49 -2.43 9.48
N GLY A 132 6.25 -2.29 8.18
CA GLY A 132 5.83 -3.39 7.32
C GLY A 132 6.81 -4.56 7.32
N MET A 133 8.11 -4.28 7.32
CA MET A 133 9.18 -5.28 7.44
C MET A 133 9.21 -5.90 8.85
N GLU A 134 9.04 -5.07 9.89
CA GLU A 134 9.01 -5.49 11.28
C GLU A 134 7.92 -6.52 11.54
N ILE A 135 6.70 -6.29 11.03
CA ILE A 135 5.57 -7.22 11.24
C ILE A 135 5.69 -8.54 10.47
N GLN A 136 6.69 -8.71 9.59
CA GLN A 136 6.98 -10.00 8.95
C GLN A 136 7.89 -10.91 9.79
N LYS A 137 8.47 -10.41 10.90
CA LYS A 137 9.38 -11.21 11.72
C LYS A 137 8.66 -12.44 12.27
N GLU A 138 9.36 -13.56 12.26
CA GLU A 138 8.89 -14.80 12.86
C GLU A 138 8.62 -14.60 14.36
N ASN A 139 7.65 -15.33 14.91
CA ASN A 139 7.24 -15.31 16.32
C ASN A 139 6.47 -14.07 16.79
N LEU A 140 6.04 -13.17 15.90
CA LEU A 140 5.10 -12.10 16.27
C LEU A 140 3.67 -12.64 16.36
N THR A 141 3.05 -12.47 17.52
CA THR A 141 1.62 -12.72 17.71
C THR A 141 0.78 -11.68 16.95
N GLU A 142 -0.54 -11.88 16.88
CA GLU A 142 -1.40 -10.83 16.32
C GLU A 142 -1.45 -9.59 17.22
N ASP A 143 -1.39 -9.76 18.54
CA ASP A 143 -1.33 -8.65 19.49
C ASP A 143 -0.07 -7.80 19.30
N ASP A 144 1.09 -8.44 19.03
CA ASP A 144 2.32 -7.73 18.70
C ASP A 144 2.17 -6.87 17.44
N VAL A 145 1.53 -7.43 16.40
CA VAL A 145 1.28 -6.70 15.15
C VAL A 145 0.34 -5.54 15.38
N GLN A 146 -0.75 -5.74 16.13
CA GLN A 146 -1.69 -4.66 16.46
C GLN A 146 -1.01 -3.55 17.26
N ARG A 147 -0.14 -3.89 18.22
CA ARG A 147 0.66 -2.92 18.97
C ARG A 147 1.57 -2.11 18.04
N ILE A 148 2.33 -2.78 17.17
CA ILE A 148 3.23 -2.11 16.21
C ILE A 148 2.46 -1.16 15.29
N ILE A 149 1.28 -1.58 14.81
CA ILE A 149 0.41 -0.74 13.98
C ILE A 149 -0.16 0.44 14.77
N SER A 150 -0.55 0.23 16.03
CA SER A 150 -1.05 1.29 16.91
C SER A 150 0.04 2.34 17.13
N ASP A 151 1.25 1.91 17.51
CA ASP A 151 2.41 2.78 17.71
C ASP A 151 2.68 3.60 16.43
N LEU A 152 2.62 2.95 15.26
CA LEU A 152 2.75 3.64 13.97
C LEU A 152 1.65 4.71 13.82
N LYS A 153 0.38 4.40 14.02
CA LYS A 153 -0.72 5.37 13.88
C LYS A 153 -0.55 6.56 14.81
N ASP A 154 -0.06 6.34 16.03
CA ASP A 154 0.22 7.39 17.00
C ASP A 154 1.37 8.29 16.51
N GLU A 155 2.45 7.72 15.97
CA GLU A 155 3.54 8.47 15.32
C GLU A 155 3.02 9.35 14.16
N ILE A 156 2.13 8.82 13.31
CA ILE A 156 1.55 9.57 12.19
C ILE A 156 0.67 10.71 12.69
N SER A 157 -0.10 10.48 13.75
CA SER A 157 -1.02 11.47 14.32
C SER A 157 -0.26 12.60 15.01
N ASN A 158 0.77 12.28 15.80
CA ASN A 158 1.61 13.26 16.47
C ASN A 158 2.50 14.05 15.48
N GLY A 159 2.92 13.42 14.38
CA GLY A 159 3.67 14.10 13.31
C GLY A 159 2.84 15.10 12.50
N LYS A 160 1.51 15.14 12.63
CA LYS A 160 0.65 16.17 12.02
C LYS A 160 0.73 17.53 12.71
N GLU A 161 1.22 17.60 13.95
CA GLU A 161 1.34 18.86 14.70
C GLU A 161 2.63 19.64 14.37
N THR A 162 3.55 19.07 13.59
CA THR A 162 4.90 19.62 13.37
C THR A 162 5.22 19.98 11.92
N ILE A 163 4.25 20.02 11.01
CA ILE A 163 4.42 20.40 9.58
C ILE A 163 3.50 21.55 9.20
#